data_AF-A0A2J4Q5S5-F1
#
_entry.id   AF-A0A2J4Q5S5-F1
#
_cell.length_a   1.000
_cell.length_b   1.000
_cell.length_c   1.000
_cell.angle_alpha   90.00
_cell.angle_beta   90.00
_cell.angle_gamma   90.00
#
_symmetry.space_group_name_H-M   'P 1'
#
loop_
_entity.id
_entity.type
_entity.pdbx_description
1 polymer ?
#
loop_
_entity_poly.entity_id
_entity_poly.type
_entity_poly.pdbx_seq_one_letter_code
_entity_poly.pdbx_strand_id
1 'polypeptide(L)'
;MDIINSIISLGASVMMPVIFFIIALCFGVKIGTAFKAGMLVGIGFEGVGLVIGLLLTNLGPASQAMVERIGLHLTVVDTGWPTASTIGWGSPLMLPVVVGFIVINIAMLLLKLTKTVNIDIFNYWIFLIMGSVVYAGTGNYWLSVGITFGIFILTLLAADLTAPYLQKNYNLKGISFPHLTCITYVPFGIACNYIIDKIPLINKINFDPESINKKFGVFGEPLTLGFVLGLLLAFLAGYDVAAAVSLAIKVSAAMLLLPKMIEILVQGLLIVRDAAEAKLKAKFPNRDFYIGMDTALLIGEPSVLATGLLLIPMA
;
A
#
# COMPACT_ATOMS: atom_id res chain seq x y z
N MET A 1 8.13 -19.16 -20.85
CA MET A 1 6.88 -19.28 -20.07
C MET A 1 7.14 -19.96 -18.74
N ASP A 2 7.84 -21.11 -18.72
CA ASP A 2 8.09 -21.86 -17.46
C ASP A 2 8.93 -21.11 -16.42
N ILE A 3 9.99 -20.41 -16.81
CA ILE A 3 10.81 -19.63 -15.87
C ILE A 3 10.02 -18.46 -15.28
N ILE A 4 9.20 -17.79 -16.09
CA ILE A 4 8.38 -16.65 -15.67
C ILE A 4 7.24 -17.12 -14.76
N ASN A 5 6.58 -18.23 -15.09
CA ASN A 5 5.56 -18.85 -14.24
C ASN A 5 6.15 -19.35 -12.92
N SER A 6 7.35 -19.93 -12.94
CA SER A 6 8.08 -20.30 -11.72
C SER A 6 8.38 -19.08 -10.85
N ILE A 7 8.82 -17.96 -11.43
CA ILE A 7 9.08 -16.71 -10.68
C ILE A 7 7.79 -16.12 -10.09
N ILE A 8 6.69 -16.11 -10.84
CA ILE A 8 5.39 -15.62 -10.37
C ILE A 8 4.83 -16.52 -9.27
N SER A 9 5.04 -17.84 -9.37
CA SER A 9 4.56 -18.81 -8.37
C SER A 9 5.26 -18.74 -7.01
N LEU A 10 6.43 -18.08 -6.93
CA LEU A 10 7.16 -17.88 -5.67
C LEU A 10 6.51 -16.83 -4.76
N GLY A 11 5.53 -16.07 -5.25
CA GLY A 11 4.80 -15.07 -4.47
C GLY A 11 5.57 -13.76 -4.24
N ALA A 12 4.86 -12.76 -3.73
CA ALA A 12 5.39 -11.40 -3.55
C ALA A 12 6.60 -11.34 -2.60
N SER A 13 6.61 -12.14 -1.53
CA SER A 13 7.66 -12.12 -0.50
C SER A 13 9.04 -12.56 -1.02
N VAL A 14 9.07 -13.45 -2.02
CA VAL A 14 10.32 -13.90 -2.66
C VAL A 14 10.67 -13.04 -3.87
N MET A 15 9.66 -12.55 -4.59
CA MET A 15 9.88 -11.77 -5.81
C MET A 15 10.42 -10.36 -5.53
N MET A 16 9.93 -9.69 -4.47
CA MET A 16 10.36 -8.32 -4.14
C MET A 16 11.87 -8.21 -3.85
N PRO A 17 12.50 -9.09 -3.06
CA PRO A 17 13.97 -9.09 -2.86
C PRO A 17 14.76 -9.17 -4.15
N VAL A 18 14.36 -10.08 -5.05
CA VAL A 18 15.07 -10.33 -6.30
C VAL A 18 14.93 -9.14 -7.23
N ILE A 19 13.73 -8.57 -7.34
CA ILE A 19 13.49 -7.36 -8.14
C ILE A 19 14.34 -6.20 -7.60
N PHE A 20 14.29 -5.92 -6.30
CA PHE A 20 15.04 -4.80 -5.71
C PHE A 20 16.55 -5.01 -5.79
N PHE A 21 17.03 -6.24 -5.69
CA PHE A 21 18.43 -6.59 -5.92
C PHE A 21 18.86 -6.27 -7.36
N ILE A 22 18.11 -6.73 -8.36
CA ILE A 22 18.41 -6.50 -9.78
C ILE A 22 18.35 -5.00 -10.09
N ILE A 23 17.31 -4.31 -9.62
CA ILE A 23 17.15 -2.87 -9.83
C ILE A 23 18.32 -2.09 -9.21
N ALA A 24 18.74 -2.43 -7.99
CA ALA A 24 19.89 -1.81 -7.35
C ALA A 24 21.17 -2.00 -8.19
N LEU A 25 21.42 -3.20 -8.71
CA LEU A 25 22.53 -3.47 -9.62
C LEU A 25 22.43 -2.65 -10.92
N CYS A 26 21.24 -2.57 -11.52
CA CYS A 26 20.99 -1.75 -12.71
C CYS A 26 21.27 -0.26 -12.47
N PHE A 27 21.08 0.23 -11.24
CA PHE A 27 21.44 1.60 -10.85
C PHE A 27 22.91 1.77 -10.43
N GLY A 28 23.73 0.72 -10.52
CA GLY A 28 25.18 0.78 -10.27
C GLY A 28 25.57 0.61 -8.79
N VAL A 29 24.65 0.10 -7.96
CA VAL A 29 24.96 -0.25 -6.57
C VAL A 29 25.89 -1.46 -6.54
N LYS A 30 26.88 -1.44 -5.65
CA LYS A 30 27.79 -2.58 -5.43
C LYS A 30 27.00 -3.81 -4.99
N ILE A 31 27.40 -5.01 -5.44
CA ILE A 31 26.66 -6.25 -5.23
C ILE A 31 26.29 -6.53 -3.77
N GLY A 32 27.20 -6.27 -2.81
CA GLY A 32 26.91 -6.46 -1.38
C GLY A 32 25.84 -5.50 -0.85
N THR A 33 25.87 -4.24 -1.29
CA THR A 33 24.87 -3.23 -0.91
C THR A 33 23.54 -3.46 -1.61
N ALA A 34 23.58 -3.90 -2.87
CA ALA A 34 22.38 -4.31 -3.61
C ALA A 34 21.71 -5.51 -2.94
N PHE A 35 22.48 -6.51 -2.51
CA PHE A 35 21.96 -7.68 -1.78
C PHE A 35 21.32 -7.26 -0.47
N LYS A 36 22.01 -6.40 0.31
CA LYS A 36 21.44 -5.83 1.54
C LYS A 36 20.12 -5.10 1.28
N ALA A 37 20.04 -4.28 0.22
CA ALA A 37 18.81 -3.57 -0.13
C ALA A 37 17.66 -4.52 -0.45
N GLY A 38 17.88 -5.52 -1.32
CA GLY A 38 16.88 -6.53 -1.65
C GLY A 38 16.41 -7.31 -0.42
N MET A 39 17.35 -7.74 0.44
CA MET A 39 17.01 -8.46 1.67
C MET A 39 16.21 -7.62 2.66
N LEU A 40 16.57 -6.36 2.88
CA LEU A 40 15.80 -5.46 3.75
C LEU A 40 14.37 -5.27 3.25
N VAL A 41 14.18 -5.09 1.94
CA VAL A 41 12.84 -4.99 1.34
C VAL A 41 12.06 -6.29 1.54
N GLY A 42 12.67 -7.45 1.29
CA GLY A 42 12.03 -8.75 1.52
C GLY A 42 11.59 -9.01 2.94
N ILE A 43 12.53 -8.87 3.86
CA ILE A 43 12.29 -9.08 5.29
C ILE A 43 11.22 -8.09 5.79
N GLY A 44 11.26 -6.84 5.31
CA GLY A 44 10.23 -5.85 5.60
C GLY A 44 8.85 -6.29 5.10
N PHE A 45 8.74 -6.74 3.85
CA PHE A 45 7.47 -7.24 3.27
C PHE A 45 6.95 -8.48 4.00
N GLU A 46 7.80 -9.47 4.27
CA GLU A 46 7.42 -10.67 5.02
C GLU A 46 6.97 -10.32 6.44
N GLY A 47 7.72 -9.44 7.13
CA GLY A 47 7.36 -8.95 8.45
C GLY A 47 6.02 -8.21 8.48
N VAL A 48 5.76 -7.34 7.50
CA VAL A 48 4.45 -6.70 7.30
C VAL A 48 3.37 -7.75 7.09
N GLY A 49 3.62 -8.74 6.23
CA GLY A 49 2.71 -9.85 5.97
C GLY A 49 2.36 -10.66 7.22
N LEU A 50 3.34 -10.99 8.06
CA LEU A 50 3.13 -11.67 9.33
C LEU A 50 2.24 -10.87 10.30
N VAL A 51 2.47 -9.56 10.41
CA VAL A 51 1.67 -8.70 11.30
C VAL A 51 0.25 -8.51 10.77
N ILE A 52 0.08 -8.31 9.46
CA ILE A 52 -1.25 -8.26 8.82
C ILE A 52 -1.97 -9.60 8.97
N GLY A 53 -1.26 -10.72 8.77
CA GLY A 53 -1.80 -12.05 8.97
C GLY A 53 -2.29 -12.28 10.40
N LEU A 54 -1.53 -11.81 11.40
CA LEU A 54 -1.96 -11.79 12.80
C LEU A 54 -3.26 -10.99 12.98
N LEU A 55 -3.37 -9.81 12.38
CA LEU A 55 -4.59 -9.00 12.43
C LEU A 55 -5.78 -9.74 11.79
N LEU A 56 -5.66 -10.16 10.54
CA LEU A 56 -6.76 -10.78 9.78
C LEU A 56 -7.24 -12.09 10.41
N THR A 57 -6.32 -12.94 10.89
CA THR A 57 -6.66 -14.23 11.52
C THR A 57 -7.44 -14.06 12.82
N ASN A 58 -7.27 -12.94 13.52
CA ASN A 58 -7.91 -12.70 14.82
C ASN A 58 -9.11 -11.75 14.72
N LEU A 59 -9.04 -10.73 13.85
CA LEU A 59 -10.12 -9.78 13.62
C LEU A 59 -11.18 -10.29 12.65
N GLY A 60 -10.82 -11.13 11.68
CA GLY A 60 -11.79 -11.70 10.73
C GLY A 60 -12.94 -12.43 11.42
N PRO A 61 -12.66 -13.42 12.29
CA PRO A 61 -13.70 -14.11 13.06
C PRO A 61 -14.48 -13.18 14.00
N ALA A 62 -13.80 -12.20 14.63
CA ALA A 62 -14.46 -11.24 15.52
C ALA A 62 -15.43 -10.33 14.75
N SER A 63 -15.03 -9.89 13.55
CA SER A 63 -15.88 -9.10 12.65
C SER A 63 -17.10 -9.91 12.21
N GLN A 64 -16.92 -11.16 11.78
CA GLN A 64 -18.03 -12.04 11.39
C GLN A 64 -19.01 -12.28 12.55
N ALA A 65 -18.52 -12.59 13.75
CA ALA A 65 -19.36 -12.76 14.94
C ALA A 65 -20.13 -11.48 15.29
N MET A 66 -19.51 -10.31 15.11
CA MET A 66 -20.18 -9.03 15.31
C MET A 66 -21.30 -8.80 14.27
N VAL A 67 -21.05 -9.06 12.99
CA VAL A 67 -22.03 -8.93 11.89
C VAL A 67 -23.23 -9.85 12.12
N GLU A 68 -23.00 -11.12 12.47
CA GLU A 68 -24.06 -12.08 12.79
C GLU A 68 -24.91 -11.61 13.98
N ARG A 69 -24.27 -11.06 15.02
CA ARG A 69 -24.96 -10.58 16.22
C ARG A 69 -25.77 -9.32 15.98
N ILE A 70 -25.30 -8.41 15.12
CA ILE A 70 -26.01 -7.19 14.73
C ILE A 70 -27.15 -7.52 13.75
N GLY A 71 -27.19 -8.73 13.19
CA GLY A 71 -28.22 -9.16 12.24
C GLY A 71 -28.01 -8.59 10.83
N LEU A 72 -26.77 -8.25 10.48
CA LEU A 72 -26.41 -7.78 9.15
C LEU A 72 -26.23 -8.99 8.21
N HIS A 73 -27.00 -9.05 7.13
CA HIS A 73 -26.89 -10.09 6.11
C HIS A 73 -25.97 -9.64 4.98
N LEU A 74 -24.65 -9.69 5.22
CA LEU A 74 -23.66 -9.42 4.18
C LEU A 74 -23.56 -10.63 3.24
N THR A 75 -23.84 -10.43 1.95
CA THR A 75 -23.84 -11.50 0.93
C THR A 75 -22.50 -11.65 0.21
N VAL A 76 -21.52 -10.82 0.54
CA VAL A 76 -20.22 -10.73 -0.14
C VAL A 76 -19.12 -10.91 0.89
N VAL A 77 -18.13 -11.73 0.56
CA VAL A 77 -16.93 -11.96 1.38
C VAL A 77 -15.76 -11.23 0.73
N ASP A 78 -15.11 -10.33 1.47
CA ASP A 78 -13.83 -9.74 1.03
C ASP A 78 -12.73 -10.82 1.08
N THR A 79 -12.27 -11.23 -0.10
CA THR A 79 -11.20 -12.23 -0.26
C THR A 79 -9.79 -11.64 -0.10
N GLY A 80 -9.69 -10.34 0.15
CA GLY A 80 -8.46 -9.60 0.29
C GLY A 80 -7.69 -9.40 -1.01
N TRP A 81 -6.66 -8.56 -0.92
CA TRP A 81 -5.78 -8.23 -2.05
C TRP A 81 -4.98 -9.43 -2.63
N PRO A 82 -4.59 -10.49 -1.89
CA PRO A 82 -3.83 -11.60 -2.49
C PRO A 82 -4.63 -12.33 -3.58
N THR A 83 -5.92 -12.55 -3.36
CA THR A 83 -6.84 -13.15 -4.33
C THR A 83 -6.94 -12.27 -5.57
N ALA A 84 -7.15 -10.96 -5.37
CA ALA A 84 -7.21 -9.98 -6.45
C ALA A 84 -5.90 -9.93 -7.27
N SER A 85 -4.74 -9.97 -6.59
CA SER A 85 -3.43 -9.96 -7.26
C SER A 85 -3.20 -11.21 -8.11
N THR A 86 -3.64 -12.38 -7.63
CA THR A 86 -3.56 -13.65 -8.35
C THR A 86 -4.41 -13.60 -9.63
N ILE A 87 -5.63 -13.05 -9.53
CA ILE A 87 -6.50 -12.86 -10.70
C ILE A 87 -5.88 -11.89 -11.71
N GLY A 88 -5.36 -10.74 -11.24
CA GLY A 88 -4.71 -9.75 -12.09
C GLY A 88 -3.51 -10.31 -12.85
N TRP A 89 -2.58 -10.97 -12.13
CA TRP A 89 -1.40 -11.59 -12.73
C TRP A 89 -1.73 -12.78 -13.64
N GLY A 90 -2.79 -13.52 -13.33
CA GLY A 90 -3.29 -14.61 -14.17
C GLY A 90 -4.08 -14.16 -15.40
N SER A 91 -4.28 -12.84 -15.58
CA SER A 91 -5.09 -12.32 -16.68
C SER A 91 -4.45 -12.51 -18.05
N PRO A 92 -5.25 -12.67 -19.12
CA PRO A 92 -4.73 -12.72 -20.49
C PRO A 92 -4.09 -11.39 -20.93
N LEU A 93 -4.39 -10.29 -20.23
CA LEU A 93 -3.86 -8.95 -20.52
C LEU A 93 -2.44 -8.75 -19.97
N MET A 94 -1.94 -9.66 -19.13
CA MET A 94 -0.70 -9.49 -18.36
C MET A 94 0.48 -9.03 -19.23
N LEU A 95 0.81 -9.78 -20.29
CA LEU A 95 2.01 -9.53 -21.07
C LEU A 95 2.01 -8.16 -21.79
N PRO A 96 1.00 -7.81 -22.61
CA PRO A 96 1.01 -6.50 -23.27
C PRO A 96 0.91 -5.35 -22.28
N VAL A 97 0.17 -5.50 -21.18
CA VAL A 97 0.00 -4.43 -20.20
C VAL A 97 1.30 -4.16 -19.45
N VAL A 98 1.97 -5.19 -18.94
CA VAL A 98 3.22 -5.02 -18.18
C VAL A 98 4.33 -4.42 -19.05
N VAL A 99 4.54 -4.97 -20.25
CA VAL A 99 5.53 -4.43 -21.19
C VAL A 99 5.15 -3.00 -21.60
N GLY A 100 3.87 -2.77 -21.89
CA GLY A 100 3.36 -1.46 -22.24
C GLY A 100 3.55 -0.43 -21.13
N PHE A 101 3.35 -0.78 -19.86
CA PHE A 101 3.57 0.12 -18.73
C PHE A 101 5.02 0.57 -18.61
N ILE A 102 5.98 -0.35 -18.77
CA ILE A 102 7.41 -0.01 -18.76
C ILE A 102 7.71 0.96 -19.91
N VAL A 103 7.23 0.65 -21.12
CA VAL A 103 7.43 1.51 -22.30
C VAL A 103 6.78 2.88 -22.11
N ILE A 104 5.54 2.93 -21.62
CA ILE A 104 4.79 4.16 -21.35
C ILE A 104 5.50 5.00 -20.30
N ASN A 105 5.94 4.40 -19.19
CA ASN A 105 6.63 5.14 -18.14
C ASN A 105 7.95 5.72 -18.66
N ILE A 106 8.76 4.94 -19.39
CA ILE A 106 9.98 5.43 -20.04
C ILE A 106 9.66 6.54 -21.05
N ALA A 107 8.64 6.37 -21.90
CA ALA A 107 8.25 7.37 -22.89
C ALA A 107 7.80 8.68 -22.24
N MET A 108 6.93 8.61 -21.23
CA MET A 108 6.49 9.78 -20.45
C MET A 108 7.66 10.46 -19.74
N LEU A 109 8.61 9.68 -19.22
CA LEU A 109 9.83 10.24 -18.62
C LEU A 109 10.67 10.97 -19.67
N LEU A 110 10.89 10.41 -20.86
CA LEU A 110 11.66 11.05 -21.94
C LEU A 110 10.96 12.31 -22.46
N LEU A 111 9.64 12.27 -22.61
CA LEU A 111 8.80 13.40 -23.02
C LEU A 111 8.56 14.43 -21.90
N LYS A 112 9.12 14.20 -20.70
CA LYS A 112 8.97 15.08 -19.51
C LYS A 112 7.51 15.25 -19.06
N LEU A 113 6.65 14.29 -19.36
CA LEU A 113 5.25 14.28 -18.94
C LEU A 113 5.07 13.83 -17.48
N THR A 114 6.01 13.04 -16.95
CA THR A 114 6.00 12.59 -15.54
C THR A 114 7.37 12.74 -14.89
N LYS A 115 7.44 12.86 -13.56
CA LYS A 115 8.67 12.77 -12.77
C LYS A 115 8.84 11.40 -12.12
N THR A 116 7.75 10.64 -11.97
CA THR A 116 7.76 9.31 -11.36
C THR A 116 8.36 8.23 -12.27
N VAL A 117 9.42 7.60 -11.78
CA VAL A 117 9.95 6.33 -12.27
C VAL A 117 9.27 5.20 -11.50
N ASN A 118 8.29 4.53 -12.11
CA ASN A 118 7.55 3.49 -11.43
C ASN A 118 8.33 2.17 -11.48
N ILE A 119 8.94 1.81 -10.34
CA ILE A 119 9.75 0.58 -10.20
C ILE A 119 9.00 -0.54 -9.49
N ASP A 120 7.78 -0.28 -9.02
CA ASP A 120 6.95 -1.24 -8.31
C ASP A 120 6.10 -2.07 -9.28
N ILE A 121 6.79 -2.98 -9.97
CA ILE A 121 6.18 -3.84 -10.99
C ILE A 121 5.17 -4.80 -10.35
N PHE A 122 5.38 -5.22 -9.10
CA PHE A 122 4.46 -6.14 -8.44
C PHE A 122 3.04 -5.57 -8.42
N ASN A 123 2.89 -4.30 -8.07
CA ASN A 123 1.60 -3.65 -7.96
C ASN A 123 0.93 -3.32 -9.30
N TYR A 124 1.50 -3.77 -10.43
CA TYR A 124 0.81 -3.73 -11.72
C TYR A 124 -0.44 -4.61 -11.73
N TRP A 125 -0.54 -5.59 -10.82
CA TRP A 125 -1.75 -6.39 -10.62
C TRP A 125 -3.01 -5.54 -10.41
N ILE A 126 -2.88 -4.36 -9.78
CA ILE A 126 -3.99 -3.43 -9.50
C ILE A 126 -4.61 -2.92 -10.81
N PHE A 127 -3.79 -2.64 -11.80
CA PHE A 127 -4.26 -2.22 -13.11
C PHE A 127 -4.72 -3.41 -13.94
N LEU A 128 -4.04 -4.55 -13.82
CA LEU A 128 -4.41 -5.78 -14.53
C LEU A 128 -5.79 -6.29 -14.11
N ILE A 129 -6.14 -6.23 -12.82
CA ILE A 129 -7.47 -6.62 -12.37
C ILE A 129 -8.54 -5.68 -12.93
N MET A 130 -8.29 -4.37 -12.94
CA MET A 130 -9.20 -3.39 -13.56
C MET A 130 -9.38 -3.66 -15.06
N GLY A 131 -8.28 -3.88 -15.78
CA GLY A 131 -8.33 -4.28 -17.19
C GLY A 131 -9.09 -5.58 -17.41
N SER A 132 -8.93 -6.55 -16.49
CA SER A 132 -9.61 -7.84 -16.54
C SER A 132 -11.11 -7.70 -16.36
N VAL A 133 -11.56 -6.81 -15.46
CA VAL A 133 -12.99 -6.49 -15.30
C VAL A 133 -13.56 -5.87 -16.57
N VAL A 134 -12.84 -4.93 -17.20
CA VAL A 134 -13.25 -4.34 -18.48
C VAL A 134 -13.31 -5.40 -19.57
N TYR A 135 -12.35 -6.33 -19.61
CA TYR A 135 -12.35 -7.43 -20.57
C TYR A 135 -13.51 -8.39 -20.35
N ALA A 136 -13.80 -8.76 -19.10
CA ALA A 136 -14.91 -9.62 -18.75
C ALA A 136 -16.27 -8.99 -19.14
N GLY A 137 -16.42 -7.67 -18.99
CA GLY A 137 -17.65 -6.96 -19.34
C GLY A 137 -17.83 -6.69 -20.83
N THR A 138 -16.75 -6.53 -21.59
CA THR A 138 -16.81 -6.11 -23.01
C THR A 138 -16.48 -7.22 -24.01
N GLY A 139 -15.73 -8.24 -23.59
CA GLY A 139 -15.15 -9.26 -24.47
C GLY A 139 -14.06 -8.74 -25.42
N ASN A 140 -13.70 -7.45 -25.36
CA ASN A 140 -12.77 -6.84 -26.30
C ASN A 140 -11.38 -6.67 -25.69
N TYR A 141 -10.45 -7.54 -26.11
CA TYR A 141 -9.09 -7.61 -25.60
C TYR A 141 -8.32 -6.29 -25.74
N TRP A 142 -8.28 -5.73 -26.95
CA TRP A 142 -7.47 -4.54 -27.24
C TRP A 142 -8.06 -3.26 -26.64
N LEU A 143 -9.40 -3.19 -26.52
CA LEU A 143 -10.06 -2.11 -25.80
C LEU A 143 -9.65 -2.11 -24.33
N SER A 144 -9.64 -3.27 -23.67
CA SER A 144 -9.22 -3.40 -22.28
C SER A 144 -7.75 -3.01 -22.07
N VAL A 145 -6.85 -3.43 -22.96
CA VAL A 145 -5.44 -3.01 -22.93
C VAL A 145 -5.33 -1.48 -23.04
N GLY A 146 -6.01 -0.87 -24.02
CA GLY A 146 -5.98 0.58 -24.24
C GLY A 146 -6.51 1.37 -23.05
N ILE A 147 -7.64 0.95 -22.47
CA ILE A 147 -8.20 1.57 -21.26
C ILE A 147 -7.23 1.45 -20.08
N THR A 148 -6.62 0.28 -19.91
CA THR A 148 -5.66 0.02 -18.82
C THR A 148 -4.43 0.94 -18.94
N PHE A 149 -3.92 1.16 -20.16
CA PHE A 149 -2.86 2.15 -20.42
C PHE A 149 -3.29 3.58 -20.10
N GLY A 150 -4.50 3.98 -20.51
CA GLY A 150 -5.04 5.30 -20.18
C GLY A 150 -5.11 5.54 -18.67
N ILE A 151 -5.62 4.57 -17.91
CA ILE A 151 -5.69 4.63 -16.44
C ILE A 151 -4.29 4.72 -15.84
N PHE A 152 -3.32 3.97 -16.34
CA PHE A 152 -1.94 4.02 -15.86
C PHE A 152 -1.29 5.40 -16.08
N ILE A 153 -1.46 5.99 -17.26
CA ILE A 153 -0.98 7.34 -17.58
C ILE A 153 -1.58 8.37 -16.62
N LEU A 154 -2.90 8.35 -16.45
CA LEU A 154 -3.59 9.26 -15.53
C LEU A 154 -3.10 9.07 -14.08
N THR A 155 -2.83 7.83 -13.69
CA THR A 155 -2.33 7.51 -12.35
C THR A 155 -0.92 8.06 -12.13
N LEU A 156 -0.03 7.96 -13.11
CA LEU A 156 1.32 8.56 -13.03
C LEU A 156 1.26 10.09 -12.88
N LEU A 157 0.41 10.75 -13.67
CA LEU A 157 0.23 12.20 -13.58
C LEU A 157 -0.32 12.62 -12.21
N ALA A 158 -1.31 11.90 -11.70
CA ALA A 158 -1.86 12.17 -10.38
C ALA A 158 -0.87 11.86 -9.24
N ALA A 159 -0.01 10.85 -9.40
CA ALA A 159 1.06 10.55 -8.46
C ALA A 159 2.09 11.68 -8.37
N ASP A 160 2.46 12.29 -9.50
CA ASP A 160 3.34 13.46 -9.50
C ASP A 160 2.69 14.67 -8.81
N LEU A 161 1.39 14.89 -9.02
CA LEU A 161 0.66 16.00 -8.40
C LEU A 161 0.56 15.83 -6.87
N THR A 162 0.42 14.60 -6.40
CA THR A 162 0.25 14.29 -4.97
C THR A 162 1.57 14.10 -4.23
N ALA A 163 2.66 13.78 -4.93
CA ALA A 163 3.96 13.52 -4.33
C ALA A 163 4.46 14.62 -3.37
N PRO A 164 4.39 15.94 -3.67
CA PRO A 164 4.86 16.97 -2.75
C PRO A 164 4.14 16.97 -1.39
N TYR A 165 2.83 16.71 -1.40
CA TYR A 165 2.01 16.64 -0.20
C TYR A 165 2.35 15.40 0.63
N LEU A 166 2.46 14.25 -0.02
CA LEU A 166 2.85 12.99 0.62
C LEU A 166 4.23 13.08 1.27
N GLN A 167 5.20 13.66 0.55
CA GLN A 167 6.56 13.81 1.05
C GLN A 167 6.64 14.73 2.27
N LYS A 168 5.85 15.81 2.29
CA LYS A 168 5.78 16.74 3.42
C LYS A 168 5.16 16.08 4.66
N ASN A 169 4.10 15.30 4.48
CA ASN A 169 3.34 14.73 5.59
C ASN A 169 3.97 13.46 6.17
N TYR A 170 4.66 12.66 5.34
CA TYR A 170 5.21 11.37 5.74
C TYR A 170 6.74 11.30 5.72
N ASN A 171 7.43 12.41 5.43
CA ASN A 171 8.89 12.50 5.35
C ASN A 171 9.54 11.51 4.35
N LEU A 172 8.80 11.09 3.32
CA LEU A 172 9.24 10.13 2.30
C LEU A 172 9.88 10.80 1.09
N LYS A 173 10.93 11.60 1.29
CA LYS A 173 11.55 12.41 0.23
C LYS A 173 11.90 11.60 -1.02
N GLY A 174 11.51 12.12 -2.19
CA GLY A 174 11.78 11.49 -3.48
C GLY A 174 10.87 10.29 -3.81
N ILE A 175 9.85 10.01 -3.01
CA ILE A 175 8.89 8.91 -3.24
C ILE A 175 7.56 9.47 -3.77
N SER A 176 6.92 8.69 -4.64
CA SER A 176 5.55 8.90 -5.12
C SER A 176 4.79 7.57 -5.09
N PHE A 177 3.46 7.63 -5.07
CA PHE A 177 2.59 6.45 -5.03
C PHE A 177 1.77 6.31 -6.32
N PRO A 178 2.33 5.70 -7.38
CA PRO A 178 1.68 5.57 -8.69
C PRO A 178 0.71 4.38 -8.76
N HIS A 179 -0.08 4.17 -7.71
CA HIS A 179 -0.98 3.03 -7.60
C HIS A 179 -2.43 3.51 -7.53
N LEU A 180 -3.28 2.87 -8.34
CA LEU A 180 -4.69 3.23 -8.47
C LEU A 180 -5.44 3.10 -7.13
N THR A 181 -5.03 2.16 -6.27
CA THR A 181 -5.57 1.96 -4.91
C THR A 181 -5.41 3.16 -4.01
N CYS A 182 -4.44 4.05 -4.25
CA CYS A 182 -4.28 5.28 -3.48
C CYS A 182 -4.83 6.49 -4.23
N ILE A 183 -4.43 6.64 -5.50
CA ILE A 183 -4.79 7.80 -6.31
C ILE A 183 -6.29 7.98 -6.48
N THR A 184 -7.05 6.89 -6.58
CA THR A 184 -8.52 6.95 -6.74
C THR A 184 -9.20 7.62 -5.54
N TYR A 185 -8.67 7.45 -4.33
CA TYR A 185 -9.27 8.04 -3.12
C TYR A 185 -8.82 9.47 -2.84
N VAL A 186 -7.80 9.99 -3.54
CA VAL A 186 -7.31 11.36 -3.32
C VAL A 186 -8.39 12.41 -3.56
N PRO A 187 -9.15 12.42 -4.68
CA PRO A 187 -10.21 13.40 -4.88
C PRO A 187 -11.29 13.34 -3.79
N PHE A 188 -11.66 12.13 -3.35
CA PHE A 188 -12.62 11.95 -2.26
C PHE A 188 -12.07 12.48 -0.94
N GLY A 189 -10.80 12.22 -0.62
CA GLY A 189 -10.14 12.75 0.58
C GLY A 189 -10.11 14.28 0.58
N ILE A 190 -9.79 14.91 -0.56
CA ILE A 190 -9.82 16.38 -0.71
C ILE A 190 -11.24 16.92 -0.52
N ALA A 191 -12.24 16.29 -1.14
CA ALA A 191 -13.64 16.71 -1.01
C ALA A 191 -14.15 16.57 0.43
N CYS A 192 -13.86 15.45 1.09
CA CYS A 192 -14.20 15.23 2.50
C CYS A 192 -13.54 16.27 3.40
N ASN A 193 -12.24 16.53 3.23
CA ASN A 193 -11.54 17.58 3.99
C ASN A 193 -12.18 18.95 3.76
N TYR A 194 -12.49 19.30 2.51
CA TYR A 194 -13.15 20.58 2.20
C TYR A 194 -14.51 20.72 2.90
N ILE A 195 -15.30 19.65 2.96
CA ILE A 195 -16.59 19.65 3.66
C ILE A 195 -16.38 19.78 5.17
N ILE A 196 -15.47 18.99 5.75
CA ILE A 196 -15.17 19.00 7.19
C ILE A 196 -14.68 20.39 7.64
N ASP A 197 -13.79 21.02 6.86
CA ASP A 197 -13.24 22.35 7.16
C ASP A 197 -14.31 23.45 7.22
N LYS A 198 -15.43 23.26 6.49
CA LYS A 198 -16.57 24.19 6.45
C LYS A 198 -17.56 24.01 7.59
N ILE A 199 -17.53 22.88 8.30
CA ILE A 199 -18.47 22.64 9.41
C ILE A 199 -17.86 23.22 10.69
N PRO A 200 -18.43 24.31 11.25
CA PRO A 200 -17.93 24.87 12.49
C PRO A 200 -18.04 23.84 13.61
N LEU A 201 -17.08 23.85 14.54
CA LEU A 201 -16.86 22.85 15.62
C LEU A 201 -16.14 21.61 15.14
N ILE A 202 -16.58 20.94 14.06
CA ILE A 202 -15.91 19.73 13.55
C ILE A 202 -14.53 20.05 12.99
N ASN A 203 -14.39 21.18 12.29
CA ASN A 203 -13.10 21.66 11.78
C ASN A 203 -12.04 21.97 12.86
N LYS A 204 -12.42 21.98 14.15
CA LYS A 204 -11.52 22.15 15.29
C LYS A 204 -11.20 20.83 16.01
N ILE A 205 -11.87 19.74 15.64
CA ILE A 205 -11.63 18.41 16.22
C ILE A 205 -10.40 17.83 15.54
N ASN A 206 -9.30 17.75 16.29
CA ASN A 206 -8.10 17.04 15.84
C ASN A 206 -7.94 15.77 16.66
N PHE A 207 -8.28 14.63 16.05
CA PHE A 207 -8.31 13.29 16.66
C PHE A 207 -7.23 12.38 16.07
N ASP A 208 -6.06 12.94 15.75
CA ASP A 208 -4.91 12.14 15.38
C ASP A 208 -4.23 11.54 16.64
N PRO A 209 -3.59 10.36 16.54
CA PRO A 209 -2.90 9.72 17.65
C PRO A 209 -1.86 10.61 18.34
N GLU A 210 -1.16 11.50 17.63
CA GLU A 210 -0.20 12.43 18.26
C GLU A 210 -0.90 13.47 19.13
N SER A 211 -2.02 14.03 18.67
CA SER A 211 -2.86 14.97 19.43
C SER A 211 -3.49 14.30 20.65
N ILE A 212 -3.95 13.05 20.52
CA ILE A 212 -4.47 12.26 21.64
C ILE A 212 -3.35 11.97 22.65
N ASN A 213 -2.15 11.58 22.18
CA ASN A 213 -1.00 11.33 23.04
C ASN A 213 -0.59 12.60 23.81
N LYS A 214 -0.53 13.76 23.15
CA LYS A 214 -0.24 15.04 23.80
C LYS A 214 -1.24 15.43 24.90
N LYS A 215 -2.51 15.02 24.80
CA LYS A 215 -3.56 15.36 25.78
C LYS A 215 -3.80 14.30 26.84
N PHE A 216 -3.70 13.03 26.49
CA PHE A 216 -4.07 11.89 27.32
C PHE A 216 -2.88 10.97 27.64
N GLY A 217 -1.66 11.34 27.24
CA GLY A 217 -0.42 10.61 27.53
C GLY A 217 -0.48 9.17 27.00
N VAL A 218 -0.30 8.21 27.91
CA VAL A 218 -0.27 6.77 27.65
C VAL A 218 -1.47 6.29 26.81
N PHE A 219 -2.65 6.93 26.91
CA PHE A 219 -3.84 6.55 26.13
C PHE A 219 -3.76 6.85 24.62
N GLY A 220 -2.87 7.75 24.19
CA GLY A 220 -2.65 8.03 22.77
C GLY A 220 -1.50 7.24 22.15
N GLU A 221 -0.79 6.42 22.92
CA GLU A 221 0.24 5.56 22.37
C GLU A 221 -0.40 4.47 21.47
N PRO A 222 0.25 4.10 20.34
CA PRO A 222 -0.25 3.03 19.47
C PRO A 222 -0.59 1.73 20.21
N LEU A 223 0.18 1.43 21.28
CA LEU A 223 -0.06 0.30 22.16
C LEU A 223 -1.43 0.38 22.84
N THR A 224 -1.73 1.50 23.51
CA THR A 224 -2.97 1.65 24.26
C THR A 224 -4.17 1.81 23.35
N LEU A 225 -4.01 2.54 22.23
CA LEU A 225 -5.03 2.64 21.21
C LEU A 225 -5.41 1.25 20.66
N GLY A 226 -4.42 0.43 20.30
CA GLY A 226 -4.70 -0.92 19.78
C GLY A 226 -5.38 -1.82 20.80
N PHE A 227 -5.00 -1.70 22.07
CA PHE A 227 -5.64 -2.45 23.15
C PHE A 227 -7.11 -2.04 23.35
N VAL A 228 -7.39 -0.73 23.42
CA VAL A 228 -8.75 -0.21 23.59
C VAL A 228 -9.63 -0.58 22.39
N LEU A 229 -9.12 -0.42 21.17
CA LEU A 229 -9.82 -0.78 19.95
C LEU A 229 -10.12 -2.28 19.90
N GLY A 230 -9.14 -3.13 20.22
CA GLY A 230 -9.35 -4.57 20.21
C GLY A 230 -10.35 -5.04 21.29
N LEU A 231 -10.37 -4.41 22.46
CA LEU A 231 -11.40 -4.68 23.48
C LEU A 231 -12.79 -4.30 22.98
N LEU A 232 -12.93 -3.10 22.43
CA LEU A 232 -14.20 -2.61 21.89
C LEU A 232 -14.75 -3.58 20.83
N LEU A 233 -13.90 -3.99 19.88
CA LEU A 233 -14.28 -4.93 18.84
C LEU A 233 -14.68 -6.30 19.40
N ALA A 234 -13.92 -6.84 20.35
CA ALA A 234 -14.24 -8.14 20.95
C ALA A 234 -15.57 -8.13 21.71
N PHE A 235 -15.86 -7.07 22.46
CA PHE A 235 -17.12 -6.98 23.20
C PHE A 235 -18.33 -6.80 22.27
N LEU A 236 -18.19 -6.04 21.19
CA LEU A 236 -19.21 -5.96 20.14
C LEU A 236 -19.44 -7.33 19.49
N ALA A 237 -18.37 -8.09 19.25
CA ALA A 237 -18.42 -9.47 18.76
C ALA A 237 -19.02 -10.48 19.76
N GLY A 238 -19.20 -10.09 21.03
CA GLY A 238 -19.76 -10.96 22.07
C GLY A 238 -18.79 -11.97 22.66
N TYR A 239 -17.49 -11.70 22.55
CA TYR A 239 -16.46 -12.52 23.17
C TYR A 239 -16.53 -12.41 24.69
N ASP A 240 -16.13 -13.49 25.38
CA ASP A 240 -15.91 -13.46 26.81
C ASP A 240 -14.71 -12.57 27.18
N VAL A 241 -14.54 -12.29 28.48
CA VAL A 241 -13.48 -11.38 28.95
C VAL A 241 -12.08 -11.89 28.57
N ALA A 242 -11.85 -13.20 28.62
CA ALA A 242 -10.54 -13.78 28.33
C ALA A 242 -10.19 -13.65 26.83
N ALA A 243 -11.13 -14.00 25.95
CA ALA A 243 -10.98 -13.86 24.50
C ALA A 243 -10.90 -12.37 24.09
N ALA A 244 -11.64 -11.48 24.77
CA ALA A 244 -11.58 -10.05 24.50
C ALA A 244 -10.21 -9.45 24.81
N VAL A 245 -9.65 -9.76 25.98
CA VAL A 245 -8.30 -9.32 26.36
C VAL A 245 -7.25 -9.94 25.42
N SER A 246 -7.42 -11.21 25.01
CA SER A 246 -6.52 -11.84 24.04
C SER A 246 -6.52 -11.12 22.68
N LEU A 247 -7.69 -10.76 22.15
CA LEU A 247 -7.80 -10.00 20.90
C LEU A 247 -7.16 -8.62 21.05
N ALA A 248 -7.44 -7.92 22.14
CA ALA A 248 -6.88 -6.61 22.45
C ALA A 248 -5.34 -6.61 22.46
N ILE A 249 -4.71 -7.61 23.08
CA ILE A 249 -3.25 -7.76 23.09
C ILE A 249 -2.71 -7.97 21.67
N LYS A 250 -3.36 -8.80 20.85
CA LYS A 250 -2.91 -9.07 19.48
C LYS A 250 -3.01 -7.83 18.58
N VAL A 251 -4.11 -7.08 18.69
CA VAL A 251 -4.31 -5.82 17.96
C VAL A 251 -3.28 -4.77 18.42
N SER A 252 -3.06 -4.64 19.73
CA SER A 252 -2.03 -3.76 20.30
C SER A 252 -0.61 -4.13 19.81
N ALA A 253 -0.28 -5.42 19.81
CA ALA A 253 1.01 -5.90 19.29
C ALA A 253 1.20 -5.54 17.82
N ALA A 254 0.16 -5.70 17.00
CA ALA A 254 0.22 -5.31 15.59
C ALA A 254 0.44 -3.79 15.42
N MET A 255 -0.22 -2.95 16.24
CA MET A 255 -0.01 -1.50 16.21
C MET A 255 1.42 -1.07 16.55
N LEU A 256 2.15 -1.88 17.33
CA LEU A 256 3.54 -1.62 17.67
C LEU A 256 4.54 -2.23 16.67
N LEU A 257 4.26 -3.43 16.17
CA LEU A 257 5.19 -4.18 15.33
C LEU A 257 5.15 -3.72 13.86
N LEU A 258 3.99 -3.34 13.35
CA LEU A 258 3.81 -2.98 11.94
C LEU A 258 4.69 -1.79 11.51
N PRO A 259 4.77 -0.68 12.27
CA PRO A 259 5.64 0.44 11.91
C PRO A 259 7.13 0.04 11.85
N LYS A 260 7.57 -0.86 12.74
CA LYS A 260 8.96 -1.35 12.78
C LYS A 260 9.32 -2.19 11.54
N MET A 261 8.39 -3.01 11.07
CA MET A 261 8.60 -3.80 9.85
C MET A 261 8.67 -2.91 8.61
N ILE A 262 7.85 -1.86 8.57
CA ILE A 262 7.88 -0.85 7.51
C ILE A 262 9.18 -0.05 7.54
N GLU A 263 9.72 0.27 8.72
CA GLU A 263 11.00 0.95 8.84
C GLU A 263 12.13 0.14 8.17
N ILE A 264 12.18 -1.18 8.41
CA ILE A 264 13.13 -2.09 7.76
C ILE A 264 12.95 -2.06 6.23
N LEU A 265 11.71 -2.08 5.76
CA LEU A 265 11.36 -2.00 4.35
C LEU A 265 11.89 -0.68 3.75
N VAL A 266 11.58 0.46 4.37
CA VAL A 266 12.01 1.81 3.94
C VAL A 266 13.53 1.92 3.86
N GLN A 267 14.27 1.34 4.82
CA GLN A 267 15.75 1.34 4.78
C GLN A 267 16.28 0.68 3.50
N GLY A 268 15.70 -0.44 3.07
CA GLY A 268 16.05 -1.10 1.81
C GLY A 268 15.72 -0.24 0.59
N LEU A 269 14.56 0.43 0.61
CA LEU A 269 14.12 1.29 -0.48
C LEU A 269 15.00 2.52 -0.65
N LEU A 270 15.43 3.14 0.44
CA LEU A 270 16.28 4.34 0.39
C LEU A 270 17.60 4.05 -0.33
N ILE A 271 18.18 2.85 -0.15
CA ILE A 271 19.41 2.45 -0.87
C ILE A 271 19.18 2.47 -2.38
N VAL A 272 18.07 1.91 -2.85
CA VAL A 272 17.73 1.87 -4.28
C VAL A 272 17.36 3.25 -4.81
N ARG A 273 16.61 4.03 -4.02
CA ARG A 273 16.25 5.41 -4.33
C ARG A 273 17.48 6.27 -4.54
N ASP A 274 18.45 6.26 -3.62
CA ASP A 274 19.63 7.14 -3.67
C ASP A 274 20.46 6.85 -4.90
N ALA A 275 20.61 5.56 -5.23
CA ALA A 275 21.32 5.12 -6.41
C ALA A 275 20.59 5.52 -7.69
N ALA A 276 19.27 5.35 -7.74
CA ALA A 276 18.46 5.78 -8.87
C ALA A 276 18.53 7.30 -9.07
N GLU A 277 18.38 8.08 -7.99
CA GLU A 277 18.47 9.54 -8.02
C GLU A 277 19.85 10.00 -8.51
N ALA A 278 20.94 9.44 -7.98
CA ALA A 278 22.30 9.78 -8.38
C ALA A 278 22.53 9.50 -9.88
N LYS A 279 22.12 8.32 -10.37
CA LYS A 279 22.29 7.94 -11.77
C LYS A 279 21.42 8.78 -12.71
N LEU A 280 20.20 9.10 -12.30
CA LEU A 280 19.28 9.93 -13.08
C LEU A 280 19.74 11.39 -13.10
N LYS A 281 20.20 11.96 -11.98
CA LYS A 281 20.78 13.31 -11.94
C LYS A 281 22.06 13.42 -12.75
N ALA A 282 22.91 12.38 -12.78
CA ALA A 282 24.09 12.38 -13.65
C ALA A 282 23.72 12.47 -15.14
N LYS A 283 22.61 11.85 -15.56
CA LYS A 283 22.12 11.87 -16.95
C LYS A 283 21.22 13.08 -17.26
N PHE A 284 20.49 13.58 -16.26
CA PHE A 284 19.53 14.67 -16.37
C PHE A 284 19.69 15.66 -15.20
N PRO A 285 20.74 16.51 -15.20
CA PRO A 285 21.12 17.31 -14.02
C PRO A 285 20.06 18.31 -13.55
N ASN A 286 19.27 18.84 -14.48
CA ASN A 286 18.27 19.88 -14.21
C ASN A 286 16.87 19.30 -13.97
N ARG A 287 16.78 18.04 -13.56
CA ARG A 287 15.49 17.36 -13.43
C ARG A 287 15.37 16.58 -12.14
N ASP A 288 14.25 16.80 -11.46
CA ASP A 288 13.83 16.02 -10.31
C ASP A 288 13.08 14.76 -10.75
N PHE A 289 13.32 13.67 -10.04
CA PHE A 289 12.67 12.39 -10.24
C PHE A 289 12.06 11.91 -8.93
N TYR A 290 10.93 11.22 -9.04
CA TYR A 290 10.35 10.46 -7.95
C TYR A 290 10.50 8.97 -8.23
N ILE A 291 10.69 8.18 -7.18
CA ILE A 291 10.65 6.73 -7.25
C ILE A 291 9.23 6.29 -6.87
N GLY A 292 8.57 5.61 -7.80
CA GLY A 292 7.24 5.06 -7.61
C GLY A 292 7.29 3.81 -6.74
N MET A 293 6.59 3.84 -5.61
CA MET A 293 6.64 2.80 -4.58
C MET A 293 5.25 2.40 -4.09
N ASP A 294 5.17 1.27 -3.38
CA ASP A 294 3.94 0.80 -2.75
C ASP A 294 3.43 1.79 -1.69
N THR A 295 2.12 1.95 -1.65
CA THR A 295 1.37 2.68 -0.62
C THR A 295 1.43 2.01 0.74
N ALA A 296 1.80 0.72 0.80
CA ALA A 296 2.01 -0.03 2.03
C ALA A 296 2.99 0.65 3.01
N LEU A 297 3.87 1.53 2.50
CA LEU A 297 4.74 2.36 3.32
C LEU A 297 3.99 3.28 4.29
N LEU A 298 2.72 3.62 4.01
CA LEU A 298 1.90 4.45 4.89
C LEU A 298 1.11 3.65 5.93
N ILE A 299 1.06 2.32 5.84
CA ILE A 299 0.30 1.49 6.79
C ILE A 299 0.85 1.62 8.21
N GLY A 300 2.13 1.96 8.34
CA GLY A 300 2.81 2.15 9.62
C GLY A 300 2.40 3.44 10.33
N GLU A 301 1.67 4.33 9.66
CA GLU A 301 1.17 5.53 10.30
C GLU A 301 0.05 5.19 11.29
N PRO A 302 0.18 5.51 12.59
CA PRO A 302 -0.83 5.17 13.59
C PRO A 302 -2.24 5.65 13.24
N SER A 303 -2.38 6.82 12.60
CA SER A 303 -3.67 7.35 12.17
C SER A 303 -4.35 6.45 11.12
N VAL A 304 -3.55 5.96 10.16
CA VAL A 304 -4.02 5.06 9.10
C VAL A 304 -4.41 3.71 9.69
N LEU A 305 -3.57 3.18 10.59
CA LEU A 305 -3.80 1.89 11.22
C LEU A 305 -5.04 1.89 12.13
N ALA A 306 -5.19 2.92 12.97
CA ALA A 306 -6.36 3.06 13.84
C ALA A 306 -7.66 3.18 13.02
N THR A 307 -7.64 4.00 11.96
CA THR A 307 -8.79 4.14 11.06
C THR A 307 -9.10 2.82 10.37
N GLY A 308 -8.08 2.13 9.84
CA GLY A 308 -8.25 0.81 9.23
C GLY A 308 -8.90 -0.20 10.18
N LEU A 309 -8.42 -0.29 11.42
CA LEU A 309 -8.99 -1.17 12.45
C LEU A 309 -10.46 -0.87 12.76
N LEU A 310 -10.84 0.41 12.78
CA LEU A 310 -12.23 0.84 13.00
C LEU A 310 -13.13 0.53 11.80
N LEU A 311 -12.58 0.51 10.58
CA LEU A 311 -13.34 0.24 9.36
C LEU A 311 -13.52 -1.25 9.07
N ILE A 312 -12.64 -2.14 9.54
CA ILE A 312 -12.72 -3.60 9.35
C ILE A 312 -14.12 -4.19 9.62
N PRO A 313 -14.83 -3.82 10.70
CA PRO A 313 -16.13 -4.40 11.00
C PRO A 313 -17.28 -3.85 10.14
N MET A 314 -17.03 -2.76 9.41
CA MET A 314 -18.00 -2.14 8.50
C MET A 314 -17.77 -2.54 7.03
N ALA A 315 -16.66 -3.23 6.75
CA ALA A 315 -16.25 -3.68 5.43
C ALA A 315 -16.76 -5.09 5.11
#